data_AF-A0A9E8EKL1-F1
#
_entry.id   AF-A0A9E8EKL1-F1
#
_cell.length_a   1.000
_cell.length_b   1.000
_cell.length_c   1.000
_cell.angle_alpha   90.00
_cell.angle_beta   90.00
_cell.angle_gamma   90.00
#
_symmetry.space_group_name_H-M   'P 1'
#
loop_
_entity.id
_entity.type
_entity.pdbx_description
1 polymer ?
#
loop_
_entity_poly.entity_id
_entity_poly.type
_entity_poly.pdbx_seq_one_letter_code
_entity_poly.pdbx_strand_id
1 'polypeptide(L)'
;MSRGIALFKSTGTTGGSVDKIDSIDGNIGGPGSTPLQQGDINFLYSQQEEYWVPYELDVDSGQPENDPLLISPDTNPGDKRWRVKFVRWLKNAINYAGDFIIKESGKGLVLGDGAHDGSGFKLYKPTGNDPVRLVPISDAQGIAIRNAADNADIALFKAGEVTLTGLVSPNSSSDPATKAYVDGDNSFQANGSATLPGGLAMKWGLGVSWSDDDEIFDFPTPFATACGVVLVNRVHANASNYLPVVSWTKTGFTINRDDSLSDNQDFSYFAVGW
;
A
#
# COMPACT_ATOMS: atom_id res chain seq x y z
N MET A 1 52.23 -38.16 15.86
CA MET A 1 51.21 -38.13 14.79
C MET A 1 49.86 -38.08 15.48
N SER A 2 49.01 -37.11 15.14
CA SER A 2 47.62 -37.11 15.60
C SER A 2 46.90 -38.31 14.97
N ARG A 3 46.35 -39.22 15.79
CA ARG A 3 45.52 -40.32 15.30
C ARG A 3 44.15 -39.75 14.93
N GLY A 4 43.62 -40.13 13.76
CA GLY A 4 42.30 -39.69 13.30
C GLY A 4 41.16 -40.17 14.21
N ILE A 5 40.02 -39.47 14.15
CA ILE A 5 38.76 -39.81 14.82
C ILE A 5 38.22 -41.13 14.23
N ALA A 6 37.86 -42.09 15.08
CA ALA A 6 37.18 -43.30 14.64
C ALA A 6 35.67 -43.07 14.51
N LEU A 7 35.06 -43.69 13.49
CA LEU A 7 33.62 -43.64 13.25
C LEU A 7 33.01 -45.03 13.44
N PHE A 8 31.95 -45.11 14.25
CA PHE A 8 31.23 -46.34 14.56
C PHE A 8 29.78 -46.26 14.11
N LYS A 9 29.16 -47.44 13.98
CA LYS A 9 27.74 -47.61 13.68
C LYS A 9 27.13 -48.57 14.69
N SER A 10 25.99 -48.19 15.26
CA SER A 10 25.17 -49.03 16.15
C SER A 10 23.68 -48.91 15.81
N THR A 11 22.88 -49.84 16.33
CA THR A 11 21.41 -49.97 16.11
C THR A 11 20.63 -49.99 17.43
N GLY A 12 21.31 -49.89 18.57
CA GLY A 12 20.69 -49.76 19.88
C GLY A 12 21.66 -49.25 20.94
N THR A 13 21.11 -48.84 22.07
CA THR A 13 21.85 -48.23 23.18
C THR A 13 22.38 -49.26 24.19
N THR A 14 21.61 -50.31 24.46
CA THR A 14 21.97 -51.34 25.43
C THR A 14 21.65 -52.74 24.91
N GLY A 15 22.32 -53.76 25.45
CA GLY A 15 22.01 -55.17 25.19
C GLY A 15 23.22 -56.08 25.00
N GLY A 16 24.45 -55.56 25.10
CA GLY A 16 25.68 -56.36 25.07
C GLY A 16 26.00 -57.08 23.75
N SER A 17 25.22 -56.84 22.68
CA SER A 17 25.50 -57.34 21.34
C SER A 17 26.36 -56.34 20.55
N VAL A 18 27.17 -56.84 19.61
CA VAL A 18 28.19 -56.06 18.85
C VAL A 18 27.64 -54.87 18.04
N ASP A 19 26.33 -54.77 17.88
CA ASP A 19 25.63 -53.69 17.19
C ASP A 19 25.10 -52.61 18.17
N LYS A 20 25.38 -52.72 19.47
CA LYS A 20 24.94 -51.78 20.49
C LYS A 20 26.09 -50.89 20.94
N ILE A 21 25.78 -49.64 21.29
CA ILE A 21 26.80 -48.65 21.67
C ILE A 21 27.49 -49.03 22.99
N ASP A 22 26.80 -49.73 23.90
CA ASP A 22 27.36 -50.26 25.15
C ASP A 22 28.40 -51.35 24.90
N SER A 23 28.31 -52.12 23.80
CA SER A 23 29.34 -53.10 23.40
C SER A 23 30.62 -52.48 22.82
N ILE A 24 30.59 -51.17 22.55
CA ILE A 24 31.75 -50.37 22.13
C ILE A 24 32.33 -49.71 23.39
N ASP A 25 32.66 -50.55 24.36
CA ASP A 25 33.28 -50.18 25.63
C ASP A 25 34.71 -50.76 25.73
N GLY A 26 35.53 -50.16 26.59
CA GLY A 26 36.86 -50.69 26.92
C GLY A 26 38.06 -50.27 26.04
N ASN A 27 39.18 -50.95 26.31
CA ASN A 27 40.51 -50.64 25.77
C ASN A 27 40.73 -51.10 24.32
N ILE A 28 39.75 -51.77 23.69
CA ILE A 28 39.94 -52.49 22.43
C ILE A 28 38.80 -52.25 21.42
N GLY A 29 37.80 -51.43 21.76
CA GLY A 29 36.56 -51.26 20.97
C GLY A 29 36.70 -50.55 19.61
N GLY A 30 37.89 -50.08 19.22
CA GLY A 30 38.11 -49.41 17.94
C GLY A 30 38.26 -50.37 16.75
N PRO A 31 38.10 -49.89 15.51
CA PRO A 31 38.48 -50.65 14.32
C PRO A 31 39.94 -51.10 14.44
N GLY A 32 40.19 -52.40 14.26
CA GLY A 32 41.54 -52.97 14.37
C GLY A 32 42.09 -53.07 15.80
N SER A 33 41.21 -53.22 16.81
CA SER A 33 41.60 -53.39 18.22
C SER A 33 42.27 -52.18 18.85
N THR A 34 42.04 -51.00 18.28
CA THR A 34 42.67 -49.77 18.75
C THR A 34 41.89 -49.19 19.92
N PRO A 35 42.53 -48.73 21.02
CA PRO A 35 41.80 -48.15 22.14
C PRO A 35 40.94 -46.95 21.72
N LEU A 36 39.72 -46.88 22.26
CA LEU A 36 38.85 -45.72 22.05
C LEU A 36 39.44 -44.48 22.71
N GLN A 37 39.26 -43.31 22.11
CA GLN A 37 39.79 -42.03 22.58
C GLN A 37 38.72 -40.93 22.58
N GLN A 38 38.95 -39.85 23.34
CA GLN A 38 38.06 -38.69 23.36
C GLN A 38 37.80 -38.20 21.94
N GLY A 39 36.54 -37.95 21.61
CA GLY A 39 36.18 -37.42 20.29
C GLY A 39 35.85 -38.47 19.23
N ASP A 40 36.04 -39.76 19.51
CA ASP A 40 35.52 -40.83 18.65
C ASP A 40 33.99 -40.73 18.51
N ILE A 41 33.44 -41.01 17.32
CA ILE A 41 32.02 -40.75 17.01
C ILE A 41 31.29 -42.05 16.69
N ASN A 42 30.16 -42.29 17.34
CA ASN A 42 29.24 -43.36 17.00
C ASN A 42 27.95 -42.81 16.40
N PHE A 43 27.52 -43.33 15.25
CA PHE A 43 26.21 -43.08 14.69
C PHE A 43 25.26 -44.21 15.10
N LEU A 44 24.32 -43.89 15.99
CA LEU A 44 23.26 -44.79 16.40
C LEU A 44 22.05 -44.63 15.47
N TYR A 45 21.62 -45.67 14.78
CA TYR A 45 20.37 -45.67 14.04
C TYR A 45 19.21 -46.07 14.95
N SER A 46 18.24 -45.17 15.14
CA SER A 46 16.97 -45.49 15.80
C SER A 46 16.02 -46.10 14.77
N GLN A 47 15.68 -47.39 14.92
CA GLN A 47 14.70 -48.03 14.04
C GLN A 47 13.28 -47.47 14.23
N GLN A 48 12.93 -47.04 15.45
CA GLN A 48 11.60 -46.53 15.76
C GLN A 48 11.34 -45.18 15.09
N GLU A 49 12.36 -44.33 15.03
CA GLU A 49 12.23 -42.95 14.56
C GLU A 49 12.90 -42.72 13.19
N GLU A 50 13.51 -43.76 12.62
CA GLU A 50 14.19 -43.78 11.32
C GLU A 50 15.30 -42.72 11.12
N TYR A 51 15.92 -42.22 12.19
CA TYR A 51 17.03 -41.26 12.13
C TYR A 51 18.31 -41.72 12.81
N TRP A 52 19.43 -41.07 12.45
CA TRP A 52 20.75 -41.28 13.03
C TRP A 52 21.05 -40.27 14.15
N VAL A 53 21.52 -40.78 15.29
CA VAL A 53 21.98 -39.98 16.43
C VAL A 53 23.50 -40.11 16.56
N PRO A 54 24.28 -39.07 16.26
CA PRO A 54 25.70 -39.05 16.57
C PRO A 54 25.92 -38.88 18.08
N TYR A 55 26.72 -39.79 18.62
CA TYR A 55 27.31 -39.74 19.94
C TYR A 55 28.80 -39.50 19.81
N GLU A 56 29.39 -38.76 20.74
CA GLU A 56 30.84 -38.65 20.89
C GLU A 56 31.28 -39.34 22.17
N LEU A 57 32.41 -40.03 22.08
CA LEU A 57 33.05 -40.65 23.21
C LEU A 57 33.62 -39.60 24.15
N ASP A 58 33.26 -39.77 25.41
CA ASP A 58 33.78 -39.04 26.54
C ASP A 58 34.55 -39.98 27.47
N VAL A 59 35.85 -39.74 27.59
CA VAL A 59 36.76 -40.63 28.32
C VAL A 59 36.90 -40.29 29.81
N ASP A 60 36.33 -39.18 30.29
CA ASP A 60 36.49 -38.66 31.65
C ASP A 60 35.53 -39.30 32.68
N SER A 61 35.11 -40.53 32.44
CA SER A 61 34.00 -41.18 33.12
C SER A 61 34.39 -41.88 34.43
N GLY A 62 34.20 -41.15 35.54
CA GLY A 62 34.28 -41.70 36.91
C GLY A 62 33.31 -41.05 37.92
N GLN A 63 32.43 -40.14 37.46
CA GLN A 63 31.49 -39.41 38.31
C GLN A 63 30.08 -40.00 38.24
N PRO A 64 29.27 -39.96 39.33
CA PRO A 64 27.85 -40.30 39.26
C PRO A 64 27.16 -39.63 38.07
N GLU A 65 26.34 -40.38 37.35
CA GLU A 65 25.74 -39.96 36.10
C GLU A 65 24.24 -39.67 36.31
N ASN A 66 23.79 -38.47 35.90
CA ASN A 66 22.40 -38.01 35.99
C ASN A 66 21.99 -37.24 34.71
N ASP A 67 22.79 -37.30 33.65
CA ASP A 67 22.54 -36.56 32.41
C ASP A 67 21.77 -37.46 31.43
N PRO A 68 20.49 -37.19 31.15
CA PRO A 68 19.69 -38.04 30.26
C PRO A 68 20.22 -38.11 28.81
N LEU A 69 21.23 -37.32 28.45
CA LEU A 69 21.92 -37.33 27.16
C LEU A 69 23.24 -38.11 27.17
N LEU A 70 23.62 -38.67 28.32
CA LEU A 70 24.81 -39.48 28.52
C LEU A 70 24.42 -40.95 28.61
N ILE A 71 25.02 -41.79 27.77
CA ILE A 71 24.89 -43.25 27.88
C ILE A 71 26.16 -43.76 28.54
N SER A 72 26.01 -44.34 29.73
CA SER A 72 27.05 -45.14 30.37
C SER A 72 26.83 -46.62 30.02
N PRO A 73 27.85 -47.33 29.50
CA PRO A 73 27.86 -48.78 29.47
C PRO A 73 27.67 -49.36 30.88
N ASP A 74 27.24 -50.62 30.94
CA ASP A 74 26.96 -51.31 32.19
C ASP A 74 28.25 -51.58 32.99
N THR A 75 28.11 -51.45 34.31
CA THR A 75 29.10 -51.47 35.40
C THR A 75 30.42 -52.26 35.20
N ASN A 76 31.33 -51.78 34.34
CA ASN A 76 32.71 -52.26 34.28
C ASN A 76 33.72 -51.18 34.75
N PRO A 77 34.83 -51.58 35.40
CA PRO A 77 35.93 -50.66 35.70
C PRO A 77 36.55 -50.10 34.40
N GLY A 78 36.44 -48.78 34.19
CA GLY A 78 36.99 -48.10 33.01
C GLY A 78 35.99 -47.81 31.89
N ASP A 79 34.68 -47.90 32.19
CA ASP A 79 33.61 -47.55 31.24
C ASP A 79 33.77 -46.15 30.71
N LYS A 80 33.85 -46.02 29.38
CA LYS A 80 33.81 -44.74 28.65
C LYS A 80 32.36 -44.39 28.37
N ARG A 81 32.02 -43.10 28.29
CA ARG A 81 30.63 -42.68 28.11
C ARG A 81 30.40 -42.11 26.72
N TRP A 82 29.17 -42.20 26.23
CA TRP A 82 28.78 -41.66 24.94
C TRP A 82 27.80 -40.50 25.12
N ARG A 83 28.13 -39.33 24.58
CA ARG A 83 27.33 -38.09 24.69
C ARG A 83 26.66 -37.74 23.37
N VAL A 84 25.36 -37.47 23.37
CA VAL A 84 24.65 -36.99 22.15
C VAL A 84 25.26 -35.67 21.66
N LYS A 85 25.69 -35.62 20.39
CA LYS A 85 26.20 -34.37 19.76
C LYS A 85 25.14 -33.60 18.98
N PHE A 86 24.16 -34.30 18.41
CA PHE A 86 23.22 -33.70 17.44
C PHE A 86 22.29 -32.66 18.03
N VAL A 87 21.80 -32.85 19.25
CA VAL A 87 20.90 -31.87 19.89
C VAL A 87 21.56 -30.50 20.02
N ARG A 88 22.89 -30.45 20.25
CA ARG A 88 23.63 -29.19 20.35
C ARG A 88 23.84 -28.54 18.98
N TRP A 89 24.02 -29.35 17.92
CA TRP A 89 24.13 -28.85 16.55
C TRP A 89 22.78 -28.38 16.01
N LEU A 90 21.68 -29.10 16.24
CA LEU A 90 20.34 -28.68 15.83
C LEU A 90 19.88 -27.44 16.59
N LYS A 91 20.19 -27.29 17.89
CA LYS A 91 19.91 -26.06 18.64
C LYS A 91 20.65 -24.85 18.05
N ASN A 92 21.90 -25.06 17.63
CA ASN A 92 22.68 -24.01 16.96
C ASN A 92 22.24 -23.79 15.50
N ALA A 93 21.79 -24.82 14.80
CA ALA A 93 21.26 -24.74 13.44
C ALA A 93 19.86 -24.11 13.40
N ILE A 94 19.02 -24.31 14.42
CA ILE A 94 17.77 -23.57 14.61
C ILE A 94 18.05 -22.10 14.91
N ASN A 95 19.14 -21.79 15.63
CA ASN A 95 19.59 -20.42 15.83
C ASN A 95 20.23 -19.78 14.57
N TYR A 96 20.69 -20.58 13.59
CA TYR A 96 21.38 -20.11 12.38
C TYR A 96 20.52 -20.15 11.11
N ALA A 97 19.58 -21.09 11.01
CA ALA A 97 18.54 -21.13 10.00
C ALA A 97 17.40 -20.25 10.52
N GLY A 98 17.47 -18.96 10.17
CA GLY A 98 16.46 -17.97 10.55
C GLY A 98 15.04 -18.54 10.44
N ASP A 99 14.35 -18.50 11.58
CA ASP A 99 12.97 -18.90 11.81
C ASP A 99 12.08 -18.85 10.57
N PHE A 100 11.77 -20.02 10.02
CA PHE A 100 10.46 -20.23 9.41
C PHE A 100 9.54 -20.84 10.47
N ILE A 101 9.12 -20.00 11.40
CA ILE A 101 8.15 -20.35 12.43
C ILE A 101 6.75 -20.06 11.88
N ILE A 102 6.00 -21.11 11.53
CA ILE A 102 4.54 -21.03 11.47
C ILE A 102 4.04 -21.27 12.91
N LYS A 103 3.87 -20.19 13.68
CA LYS A 103 3.14 -20.25 14.95
C LYS A 103 1.68 -19.95 14.67
N GLU A 104 0.81 -20.92 14.92
CA GLU A 104 -0.61 -20.63 15.10
C GLU A 104 -0.80 -19.94 16.45
N SER A 105 -0.56 -18.63 16.49
CA SER A 105 -0.95 -17.78 17.61
C SER A 105 -2.40 -17.34 17.37
N GLY A 106 -3.35 -18.22 17.64
CA GLY A 106 -4.74 -17.87 17.94
C GLY A 106 -5.37 -16.74 17.11
N LYS A 107 -5.30 -16.84 15.77
CA LYS A 107 -5.95 -16.00 14.73
C LYS A 107 -5.04 -15.14 13.81
N GLY A 108 -3.86 -15.62 13.42
CA GLY A 108 -3.15 -14.99 12.30
C GLY A 108 -1.87 -15.68 11.85
N LEU A 109 -1.64 -15.70 10.53
CA LEU A 109 -0.40 -16.11 9.88
C LEU A 109 0.53 -14.89 9.81
N VAL A 110 1.74 -14.99 10.36
CA VAL A 110 2.77 -13.95 10.28
C VAL A 110 3.87 -14.43 9.33
N LEU A 111 4.16 -13.65 8.27
CA LEU A 111 5.26 -13.89 7.33
C LEU A 111 6.30 -12.78 7.49
N GLY A 112 7.43 -13.09 8.14
CA GLY A 112 8.56 -12.16 8.31
C GLY A 112 9.81 -12.88 8.78
N ASP A 113 10.99 -12.34 8.46
CA ASP A 113 12.24 -12.86 9.01
C ASP A 113 12.30 -12.56 10.51
N GLY A 114 12.76 -13.53 11.31
CA GLY A 114 12.78 -13.44 12.77
C GLY A 114 13.74 -12.40 13.35
N ALA A 115 14.17 -11.41 12.57
CA ALA A 115 14.96 -10.30 13.07
C ALA A 115 14.04 -9.28 13.75
N HIS A 116 14.30 -9.01 15.02
CA HIS A 116 13.65 -7.94 15.80
C HIS A 116 13.95 -6.52 15.27
N ASP A 117 14.50 -6.38 14.06
CA ASP A 117 14.83 -5.12 13.39
C ASP A 117 13.68 -4.57 12.52
N GLY A 118 12.57 -5.31 12.41
CA GLY A 118 11.37 -4.87 11.70
C GLY A 118 11.41 -5.10 10.19
N SER A 119 12.05 -6.15 9.69
CA SER A 119 12.06 -6.56 8.27
C SER A 119 11.04 -7.67 7.87
N GLY A 120 9.79 -7.61 8.35
CA GLY A 120 8.68 -8.37 7.76
C GLY A 120 8.12 -7.74 6.47
N PHE A 121 7.32 -8.48 5.67
CA PHE A 121 6.69 -8.03 4.40
C PHE A 121 6.16 -6.58 4.44
N LYS A 122 6.69 -5.72 3.55
CA LYS A 122 6.44 -4.27 3.50
C LYS A 122 5.80 -3.87 2.16
N LEU A 123 4.77 -3.03 2.20
CA LEU A 123 4.20 -2.37 1.02
C LEU A 123 4.66 -0.89 1.00
N TYR A 124 5.35 -0.49 -0.06
CA TYR A 124 5.92 0.86 -0.25
C TYR A 124 5.09 1.70 -1.24
N LYS A 125 5.00 3.02 -1.03
CA LYS A 125 4.52 4.02 -2.02
C LYS A 125 5.67 5.00 -2.36
N PRO A 126 5.65 5.67 -3.53
CA PRO A 126 6.84 6.25 -4.14
C PRO A 126 7.26 7.56 -3.47
N THR A 127 8.55 7.64 -3.16
CA THR A 127 9.32 8.77 -2.59
C THR A 127 9.16 9.02 -1.08
N GLY A 128 10.27 8.89 -0.34
CA GLY A 128 10.37 9.08 1.11
C GLY A 128 10.67 7.79 1.89
N ASN A 129 11.46 7.88 2.95
CA ASN A 129 11.86 6.74 3.79
C ASN A 129 10.81 6.34 4.85
N ASP A 130 9.61 6.92 4.81
CA ASP A 130 8.58 6.68 5.82
C ASP A 130 7.73 5.45 5.44
N PRO A 131 7.76 4.36 6.23
CA PRO A 131 7.04 3.14 5.88
C PRO A 131 5.53 3.32 6.03
N VAL A 132 4.75 2.60 5.23
CA VAL A 132 3.29 2.47 5.39
C VAL A 132 3.01 1.16 6.11
N ARG A 133 2.16 1.18 7.15
CA ARG A 133 1.82 -0.01 7.96
C ARG A 133 0.38 -0.47 7.70
N LEU A 134 0.18 -1.77 7.55
CA LEU A 134 -1.15 -2.40 7.60
C LEU A 134 -1.42 -2.83 9.05
N VAL A 135 -2.42 -2.24 9.69
CA VAL A 135 -2.76 -2.49 11.09
C VAL A 135 -4.19 -3.06 11.16
N PRO A 136 -4.40 -4.23 11.80
CA PRO A 136 -5.75 -4.70 12.12
C PRO A 136 -6.46 -3.67 12.99
N ILE A 137 -7.68 -3.28 12.63
CA ILE A 137 -8.48 -2.41 13.48
C ILE A 137 -9.07 -3.29 14.58
N SER A 138 -8.70 -3.02 15.84
CA SER A 138 -8.95 -3.93 16.98
C SER A 138 -10.42 -4.17 17.30
N ASP A 139 -11.34 -3.38 16.75
CA ASP A 139 -12.78 -3.39 17.05
C ASP A 139 -13.70 -3.53 15.82
N ALA A 140 -13.16 -3.47 14.60
CA ALA A 140 -13.93 -3.59 13.37
C ALA A 140 -13.23 -4.58 12.43
N GLN A 141 -13.99 -5.48 11.80
CA GLN A 141 -13.52 -6.49 10.84
C GLN A 141 -12.91 -5.84 9.58
N GLY A 142 -11.76 -5.17 9.71
CA GLY A 142 -11.23 -4.28 8.70
C GLY A 142 -9.72 -4.08 8.81
N ILE A 143 -9.15 -3.50 7.76
CA ILE A 143 -7.71 -3.23 7.63
C ILE A 143 -7.52 -1.72 7.57
N ALA A 144 -6.65 -1.17 8.42
CA ALA A 144 -6.19 0.22 8.30
C ALA A 144 -4.83 0.27 7.61
N ILE A 145 -4.68 1.18 6.66
CA ILE A 145 -3.40 1.64 6.11
C ILE A 145 -3.04 2.91 6.87
N ARG A 146 -1.96 2.90 7.65
CA ARG A 146 -1.52 4.03 8.47
C ARG A 146 -0.19 4.60 8.00
N ASN A 147 -0.03 5.91 8.18
CA ASN A 147 1.27 6.55 8.12
C ASN A 147 2.09 6.09 9.33
N ALA A 148 3.30 5.59 9.13
CA ALA A 148 4.13 5.15 10.25
C ALA A 148 4.71 6.31 11.07
N ALA A 149 4.81 7.51 10.49
CA ALA A 149 5.44 8.65 11.18
C ALA A 149 4.58 9.17 12.35
N ASP A 150 3.25 9.19 12.18
CA ASP A 150 2.31 9.81 13.10
C ASP A 150 1.14 8.88 13.51
N ASN A 151 1.10 7.65 12.99
CA ASN A 151 -0.01 6.71 13.13
C ASN A 151 -1.36 7.23 12.60
N ALA A 152 -1.38 8.30 11.81
CA ALA A 152 -2.60 8.79 11.18
C ALA A 152 -3.10 7.75 10.15
N ASP A 153 -4.41 7.51 10.16
CA ASP A 153 -5.03 6.62 9.17
C ASP A 153 -5.01 7.28 7.78
N ILE A 154 -4.43 6.59 6.79
CA ILE A 154 -4.43 6.97 5.37
C ILE A 154 -5.68 6.38 4.69
N ALA A 155 -6.01 5.13 4.99
CA ALA A 155 -7.22 4.49 4.47
C ALA A 155 -7.74 3.44 5.44
N LEU A 156 -9.04 3.45 5.70
CA LEU A 156 -9.71 2.44 6.51
C LEU A 156 -10.64 1.62 5.62
N PHE A 157 -10.41 0.31 5.56
CA PHE A 157 -11.28 -0.63 4.88
C PHE A 157 -12.13 -1.33 5.94
N LYS A 158 -13.36 -0.84 6.15
CA LYS A 158 -14.35 -1.49 7.02
C LYS A 158 -15.34 -2.27 6.15
N ALA A 159 -15.95 -3.31 6.71
CA ALA A 159 -16.99 -4.04 6.01
C ALA A 159 -18.15 -3.08 5.65
N GLY A 160 -18.38 -2.86 4.35
CA GLY A 160 -19.48 -2.05 3.83
C GLY A 160 -19.16 -0.57 3.54
N GLU A 161 -17.99 -0.05 3.92
CA GLU A 161 -17.64 1.36 3.69
C GLU A 161 -16.12 1.56 3.60
N VAL A 162 -15.65 2.28 2.57
CA VAL A 162 -14.25 2.68 2.41
C VAL A 162 -14.14 4.16 2.72
N THR A 163 -13.57 4.50 3.86
CA THR A 163 -13.27 5.89 4.21
C THR A 163 -11.81 6.19 3.84
N LEU A 164 -11.62 7.09 2.87
CA LEU A 164 -10.31 7.61 2.48
C LEU A 164 -10.08 8.94 3.23
N THR A 165 -9.10 8.96 4.13
CA THR A 165 -8.73 10.13 4.95
C THR A 165 -7.36 10.65 4.52
N GLY A 166 -7.04 11.92 4.83
CA GLY A 166 -5.72 12.48 4.48
C GLY A 166 -5.47 12.66 2.98
N LEU A 167 -6.51 12.62 2.15
CA LEU A 167 -6.42 13.16 0.80
C LEU A 167 -6.12 14.65 0.93
N VAL A 168 -4.93 15.07 0.52
CA VAL A 168 -4.64 16.49 0.35
C VAL A 168 -5.66 17.06 -0.61
N SER A 169 -6.24 18.21 -0.26
CA SER A 169 -7.00 19.00 -1.22
C SER A 169 -6.16 19.09 -2.50
N PRO A 170 -6.74 18.83 -3.68
CA PRO A 170 -6.02 18.93 -4.94
C PRO A 170 -5.16 20.21 -4.92
N ASN A 171 -3.84 20.04 -5.11
CA ASN A 171 -2.86 21.13 -5.08
C ASN A 171 -3.12 22.18 -6.18
N SER A 172 -3.94 21.82 -7.15
CA SER A 172 -4.72 22.74 -7.96
C SER A 172 -6.17 22.31 -7.85
N SER A 173 -7.08 23.23 -7.51
CA SER A 173 -8.51 23.01 -7.71
C SER A 173 -8.71 22.78 -9.20
N SER A 174 -8.69 21.52 -9.66
CA SER A 174 -8.90 21.12 -11.06
C SER A 174 -8.29 22.12 -12.05
N ASP A 175 -7.00 22.01 -12.43
CA ASP A 175 -6.30 22.85 -13.45
C ASP A 175 -7.09 24.11 -13.82
N PRO A 176 -6.72 25.34 -13.42
CA PRO A 176 -7.53 26.55 -13.62
C PRO A 176 -8.25 26.67 -14.96
N ALA A 177 -7.66 26.16 -16.05
CA ALA A 177 -8.32 26.01 -17.35
C ALA A 177 -9.54 25.05 -17.35
N THR A 178 -9.43 23.88 -16.74
CA THR A 178 -10.54 22.92 -16.49
C THR A 178 -11.62 23.52 -15.60
N LYS A 179 -11.27 24.22 -14.50
CA LYS A 179 -12.29 24.89 -13.66
C LYS A 179 -13.01 26.02 -14.41
N ALA A 180 -12.26 26.88 -15.11
CA ALA A 180 -12.85 27.94 -15.93
C ALA A 180 -13.67 27.38 -17.11
N TYR A 181 -13.26 26.24 -17.68
CA TYR A 181 -14.00 25.52 -18.71
C TYR A 181 -15.31 24.92 -18.19
N VAL A 182 -15.30 24.35 -16.97
CA VAL A 182 -16.48 23.73 -16.35
C VAL A 182 -17.46 24.78 -15.82
N ASP A 183 -16.96 25.84 -15.19
CA ASP A 183 -17.81 26.85 -14.55
C ASP A 183 -18.25 27.96 -15.53
N GLY A 184 -17.50 28.17 -16.61
CA GLY A 184 -17.71 29.28 -17.55
C GLY A 184 -17.33 30.64 -16.95
N ASP A 185 -17.05 31.63 -17.81
CA ASP A 185 -16.94 33.03 -17.39
C ASP A 185 -18.32 33.70 -17.48
N ASN A 186 -19.00 33.77 -16.33
CA ASN A 186 -20.40 34.16 -16.23
C ASN A 186 -20.58 35.43 -15.37
N SER A 187 -21.39 36.36 -15.86
CA SER A 187 -21.82 37.57 -15.15
C SER A 187 -23.35 37.58 -15.06
N PHE A 188 -23.88 37.42 -13.85
CA PHE A 188 -25.32 37.40 -13.57
C PHE A 188 -25.91 38.80 -13.30
N GLN A 189 -25.34 39.83 -13.92
CA GLN A 189 -25.84 41.20 -13.83
C GLN A 189 -27.04 41.43 -14.77
N ALA A 190 -27.73 42.56 -14.61
CA ALA A 190 -28.83 42.95 -15.51
C ALA A 190 -28.37 43.01 -16.97
N ASN A 191 -27.16 43.53 -17.22
CA ASN A 191 -26.41 43.38 -18.45
C ASN A 191 -25.31 42.33 -18.24
N GLY A 192 -25.61 41.10 -18.60
CA GLY A 192 -24.81 39.94 -18.21
C GLY A 192 -24.29 39.14 -19.41
N SER A 193 -23.51 38.12 -19.08
CA SER A 193 -22.93 37.20 -20.07
C SER A 193 -22.73 35.81 -19.48
N ALA A 194 -22.70 34.81 -20.35
CA ALA A 194 -22.27 33.47 -20.00
C ALA A 194 -21.40 32.91 -21.13
N THR A 195 -20.26 32.32 -20.78
CA THR A 195 -19.36 31.66 -21.74
C THR A 195 -19.42 30.16 -21.53
N LEU A 196 -19.86 29.44 -22.54
CA LEU A 196 -19.95 27.99 -22.52
C LEU A 196 -18.58 27.34 -22.82
N PRO A 197 -18.40 26.08 -22.37
CA PRO A 197 -17.29 25.27 -22.82
C PRO A 197 -17.25 25.19 -24.35
N GLY A 198 -16.08 25.47 -24.94
CA GLY A 198 -15.91 25.52 -26.40
C GLY A 198 -15.99 26.92 -27.02
N GLY A 199 -16.18 27.97 -26.22
CA GLY A 199 -16.02 29.36 -26.64
C GLY A 199 -17.29 30.05 -27.16
N LEU A 200 -18.43 29.35 -27.20
CA LEU A 200 -19.72 29.99 -27.46
C LEU A 200 -20.10 30.88 -26.27
N ALA A 201 -20.46 32.13 -26.54
CA ALA A 201 -20.87 33.09 -25.54
C ALA A 201 -22.30 33.57 -25.78
N MET A 202 -23.01 33.81 -24.69
CA MET A 202 -24.32 34.45 -24.65
C MET A 202 -24.20 35.75 -23.88
N LYS A 203 -24.91 36.79 -24.32
CA LYS A 203 -24.97 38.09 -23.65
C LYS A 203 -26.41 38.56 -23.61
N TRP A 204 -26.79 39.22 -22.53
CA TRP A 204 -28.12 39.80 -22.37
C TRP A 204 -28.01 41.18 -21.75
N GLY A 205 -29.08 41.96 -21.90
CA GLY A 205 -29.14 43.25 -21.25
C GLY A 205 -30.43 43.99 -21.48
N LEU A 206 -30.46 45.19 -20.92
CA LEU A 206 -31.52 46.18 -21.04
C LEU A 206 -30.93 47.41 -21.71
N GLY A 207 -31.72 48.06 -22.55
CA GLY A 207 -31.38 49.31 -23.20
C GLY A 207 -32.59 50.22 -23.28
N VAL A 208 -32.31 51.48 -23.60
CA VAL A 208 -33.34 52.48 -23.85
C VAL A 208 -32.98 53.16 -25.15
N SER A 209 -33.92 53.20 -26.09
CA SER A 209 -33.78 53.93 -27.33
C SER A 209 -34.42 55.31 -27.23
N TRP A 210 -33.69 56.34 -27.65
CA TRP A 210 -34.12 57.75 -27.52
C TRP A 210 -34.29 58.44 -28.87
N SER A 211 -33.94 57.77 -29.97
CA SER A 211 -33.93 58.33 -31.32
C SER A 211 -34.82 57.56 -32.29
N ASP A 212 -35.41 58.27 -33.25
CA ASP A 212 -36.14 57.72 -34.40
C ASP A 212 -35.19 57.32 -35.55
N ASP A 213 -33.90 57.21 -35.27
CA ASP A 213 -32.84 56.89 -36.24
C ASP A 213 -32.05 55.66 -35.79
N ASP A 214 -31.05 55.28 -36.58
CA ASP A 214 -30.06 54.26 -36.22
C ASP A 214 -29.39 54.61 -34.88
N GLU A 215 -29.52 53.71 -33.90
CA GLU A 215 -28.94 53.85 -32.58
C GLU A 215 -28.08 52.64 -32.22
N ILE A 216 -26.88 52.89 -31.72
CA ILE A 216 -25.86 51.87 -31.44
C ILE A 216 -25.83 51.54 -29.95
N PHE A 217 -25.85 50.25 -29.65
CA PHE A 217 -25.77 49.70 -28.29
C PHE A 217 -24.59 48.76 -28.16
N ASP A 218 -23.75 48.99 -27.16
CA ASP A 218 -22.58 48.16 -26.87
C ASP A 218 -22.94 46.95 -25.99
N PHE A 219 -22.29 45.82 -26.26
CA PHE A 219 -22.26 44.73 -25.32
C PHE A 219 -21.34 45.07 -24.13
N PRO A 220 -21.70 44.69 -22.89
CA PRO A 220 -20.85 44.92 -21.71
C PRO A 220 -19.43 44.39 -21.85
N THR A 221 -19.30 43.29 -22.60
CA THR A 221 -18.03 42.72 -23.04
C THR A 221 -18.15 42.34 -24.51
N PRO A 222 -17.14 42.57 -25.36
CA PRO A 222 -17.16 42.10 -26.75
C PRO A 222 -17.22 40.56 -26.84
N PHE A 223 -17.73 40.05 -27.95
CA PHE A 223 -17.42 38.67 -28.38
C PHE A 223 -15.96 38.58 -28.85
N ALA A 224 -15.29 37.45 -28.64
CA ALA A 224 -13.86 37.35 -28.93
C ALA A 224 -13.59 37.47 -30.44
N THR A 225 -14.44 36.82 -31.24
CA THR A 225 -14.34 36.77 -32.70
C THR A 225 -15.51 37.47 -33.39
N ALA A 226 -16.74 37.02 -33.16
CA ALA A 226 -17.92 37.46 -33.89
C ALA A 226 -19.23 37.33 -33.07
N CYS A 227 -20.20 38.19 -33.39
CA CYS A 227 -21.59 38.02 -32.98
C CYS A 227 -22.37 37.36 -34.13
N GLY A 228 -23.08 36.27 -33.84
CA GLY A 228 -23.86 35.52 -34.83
C GLY A 228 -25.31 35.96 -34.91
N VAL A 229 -25.89 36.42 -33.80
CA VAL A 229 -27.28 36.86 -33.73
C VAL A 229 -27.50 37.82 -32.57
N VAL A 230 -28.42 38.77 -32.77
CA VAL A 230 -28.99 39.63 -31.73
C VAL A 230 -30.51 39.61 -31.85
N LEU A 231 -31.18 39.40 -30.73
CA LEU A 231 -32.63 39.45 -30.58
C LEU A 231 -32.96 40.61 -29.66
N VAL A 232 -33.88 41.47 -30.06
CA VAL A 232 -34.36 42.60 -29.27
C VAL A 232 -35.85 42.45 -29.02
N ASN A 233 -36.27 42.67 -27.79
CA ASN A 233 -37.66 42.72 -27.37
C ASN A 233 -37.95 44.06 -26.71
N ARG A 234 -38.88 44.81 -27.28
CA ARG A 234 -39.38 46.05 -26.67
C ARG A 234 -40.13 45.74 -25.38
N VAL A 235 -39.82 46.45 -24.31
CA VAL A 235 -40.39 46.28 -22.97
C VAL A 235 -41.36 47.43 -22.70
N HIS A 236 -42.47 47.44 -23.44
CA HIS A 236 -43.52 48.45 -23.28
C HIS A 236 -44.90 47.80 -23.32
N ALA A 237 -45.80 48.22 -22.43
CA ALA A 237 -47.15 47.69 -22.37
C ALA A 237 -47.91 47.98 -23.69
N ASN A 238 -48.65 46.98 -24.19
CA ASN A 238 -49.46 47.08 -25.41
C ASN A 238 -48.68 47.54 -26.66
N ALA A 239 -47.37 47.28 -26.72
CA ALA A 239 -46.57 47.60 -27.89
C ALA A 239 -46.99 46.76 -29.11
N SER A 240 -47.32 47.43 -30.22
CA SER A 240 -47.60 46.81 -31.53
C SER A 240 -46.43 46.88 -32.51
N ASN A 241 -45.48 47.78 -32.27
CA ASN A 241 -44.32 48.00 -33.13
C ASN A 241 -43.08 47.37 -32.50
N TYR A 242 -42.23 46.76 -33.34
CA TYR A 242 -40.98 46.13 -32.96
C TYR A 242 -39.80 47.11 -33.06
N LEU A 243 -38.67 46.78 -32.44
CA LEU A 243 -37.40 47.48 -32.58
C LEU A 243 -36.45 46.60 -33.40
N PRO A 244 -36.39 46.77 -34.73
CA PRO A 244 -35.57 45.91 -35.57
C PRO A 244 -34.08 46.16 -35.33
N VAL A 245 -33.33 45.06 -35.20
CA VAL A 245 -31.87 45.10 -35.29
C VAL A 245 -31.49 45.21 -36.77
N VAL A 246 -30.80 46.27 -37.14
CA VAL A 246 -30.38 46.54 -38.54
C VAL A 246 -28.96 46.06 -38.82
N SER A 247 -28.09 46.03 -37.81
CA SER A 247 -26.75 45.47 -37.94
C SER A 247 -26.18 45.05 -36.58
N TRP A 248 -25.13 44.23 -36.59
CA TRP A 248 -24.35 43.90 -35.39
C TRP A 248 -22.89 43.65 -35.72
N THR A 249 -22.06 43.83 -34.70
CA THR A 249 -20.62 43.57 -34.72
C THR A 249 -20.25 42.74 -33.50
N LYS A 250 -18.96 42.42 -33.31
CA LYS A 250 -18.54 41.75 -32.08
C LYS A 250 -18.64 42.62 -30.82
N THR A 251 -18.76 43.94 -30.95
CA THR A 251 -18.79 44.87 -29.80
C THR A 251 -20.19 45.37 -29.47
N GLY A 252 -21.15 45.28 -30.39
CA GLY A 252 -22.48 45.85 -30.19
C GLY A 252 -23.41 45.62 -31.38
N PHE A 253 -24.55 46.29 -31.36
CA PHE A 253 -25.57 46.21 -32.40
C PHE A 253 -26.26 47.56 -32.62
N THR A 254 -26.90 47.70 -33.77
CA THR A 254 -27.68 48.87 -34.14
C THR A 254 -29.13 48.49 -34.26
N ILE A 255 -30.01 49.26 -33.65
CA ILE A 255 -31.45 49.20 -33.92
C ILE A 255 -31.86 50.45 -34.70
N ASN A 256 -32.91 50.33 -35.51
CA ASN A 256 -33.54 51.47 -36.18
C ASN A 256 -35.00 51.50 -35.74
N ARG A 257 -35.36 52.51 -34.96
CA ARG A 257 -36.72 52.62 -34.42
C ARG A 257 -37.64 53.24 -35.47
N ASP A 258 -38.87 52.74 -35.56
CA ASP A 258 -39.91 53.33 -36.42
C ASP A 258 -40.24 54.78 -35.98
N ASP A 259 -40.19 55.73 -36.91
CA ASP A 259 -40.45 57.17 -36.71
C ASP A 259 -41.80 57.49 -36.04
N SER A 260 -42.76 56.56 -36.06
CA SER A 260 -44.04 56.71 -35.37
C SER A 260 -43.97 56.50 -33.85
N LEU A 261 -42.84 56.02 -33.32
CA LEU A 261 -42.66 55.77 -31.90
C LEU A 261 -42.16 57.03 -31.19
N SER A 262 -43.02 57.69 -30.41
CA SER A 262 -42.60 58.80 -29.54
C SER A 262 -41.86 58.31 -28.27
N ASP A 263 -41.25 59.25 -27.55
CA ASP A 263 -40.63 59.03 -26.23
C ASP A 263 -39.51 57.99 -26.20
N ASN A 264 -39.07 57.61 -25.00
CA ASN A 264 -38.00 56.63 -24.84
C ASN A 264 -38.59 55.22 -24.88
N GLN A 265 -37.90 54.31 -25.56
CA GLN A 265 -38.33 52.93 -25.70
C GLN A 265 -37.39 51.99 -24.96
N ASP A 266 -37.85 51.49 -23.81
CA ASP A 266 -37.16 50.44 -23.07
C ASP A 266 -37.19 49.14 -23.86
N PHE A 267 -36.08 48.41 -23.85
CA PHE A 267 -35.98 47.11 -24.47
C PHE A 267 -35.03 46.19 -23.72
N SER A 268 -35.17 44.89 -24.01
CA SER A 268 -34.24 43.85 -23.60
C SER A 268 -33.60 43.25 -24.84
N TYR A 269 -32.35 42.79 -24.72
CA TYR A 269 -31.68 42.08 -25.81
C TYR A 269 -31.06 40.77 -25.34
N PHE A 270 -30.89 39.86 -26.29
CA PHE A 270 -30.15 38.62 -26.14
C PHE A 270 -29.29 38.40 -27.39
N ALA A 271 -28.01 38.15 -27.20
CA ALA A 271 -27.04 37.97 -28.29
C ALA A 271 -26.23 36.70 -28.08
N VAL A 272 -25.87 36.04 -29.18
CA VAL A 272 -25.01 34.84 -29.18
C VAL A 272 -23.88 35.03 -30.17
N GLY A 273 -22.69 34.58 -29.78
CA GLY A 273 -21.46 34.70 -30.57
C GLY A 273 -20.34 33.86 -29.99
N TRP A 274 -19.11 34.09 -30.44
CA TRP A 274 -17.89 33.45 -29.93
C TRP A 274 -16.72 34.42 -30.06
#